data_AF-A0A200JE33-F1
#
_entry.id   AF-A0A200JE33-F1
#
_cell.length_a   1.000
_cell.length_b   1.000
_cell.length_c   1.000
_cell.angle_alpha   90.00
_cell.angle_beta   90.00
_cell.angle_gamma   90.00
#
_symmetry.space_group_name_H-M   'P 1'
#
loop_
_entity.id
_entity.type
_entity.pdbx_description
1 polymer ?
#
loop_
_entity_poly.entity_id
_entity_poly.type
_entity_poly.pdbx_seq_one_letter_code
_entity_poly.pdbx_strand_id
1 'polypeptide(L)'
;MDKYYTILADSGKLLFRNKLHTIVNTLLIAGYFFSLTLVIRCWLTLNYFEALEKENLLNQNDLIDSFTQSAAARNLILLLTSLKSGLFLISLGLFLAGLFYLFIHFQHILLIDKEELITKKLLGSSDLRLTSELFSDFLLFAIPSACIGLLSAQLLYMKFFLTATSWIKELLYTPSRFFLLVDLPLIGVFLLVLIFQFFRLNSQLARL
;
A
#
# COMPACT_ATOMS: atom_id res chain seq x y z
N MET A 1 -37.15 24.00 -25.85
CA MET A 1 -35.75 23.52 -25.95
C MET A 1 -35.08 23.38 -24.58
N ASP A 2 -35.58 24.06 -23.55
CA ASP A 2 -34.94 24.13 -22.22
C ASP A 2 -34.91 22.81 -21.43
N LYS A 3 -35.84 21.89 -21.68
CA LYS A 3 -35.87 20.56 -21.02
C LYS A 3 -34.70 19.66 -21.45
N TYR A 4 -34.30 19.70 -22.71
CA TYR A 4 -33.17 18.89 -23.18
C TYR A 4 -31.83 19.48 -22.75
N TYR A 5 -31.73 20.81 -22.66
CA TYR A 5 -30.53 21.49 -22.18
C TYR A 5 -30.30 21.26 -20.68
N THR A 6 -31.36 21.27 -19.87
CA THR A 6 -31.30 20.96 -18.43
C THR A 6 -30.91 19.49 -18.18
N ILE A 7 -31.47 18.54 -18.94
CA ILE A 7 -31.06 17.13 -18.88
C ILE A 7 -29.58 16.94 -19.26
N LEU A 8 -29.10 17.64 -20.30
CA LEU A 8 -27.69 17.59 -20.70
C LEU A 8 -26.77 18.20 -19.64
N ALA A 9 -27.16 19.33 -19.06
CA ALA A 9 -26.38 20.00 -18.02
C ALA A 9 -26.30 19.16 -16.73
N ASP A 10 -27.38 18.51 -16.32
CA ASP A 10 -27.41 17.64 -15.15
C ASP A 10 -26.64 16.34 -15.39
N SER A 11 -26.75 15.77 -16.59
CA SER A 11 -25.95 14.60 -17.01
C SER A 11 -24.45 14.93 -17.08
N GLY A 12 -24.10 16.13 -17.56
CA GLY A 12 -22.72 16.64 -17.56
C GLY A 12 -22.14 16.84 -16.16
N LYS A 13 -22.92 17.42 -15.24
CA LYS A 13 -22.54 17.57 -13.82
C LYS A 13 -22.34 16.22 -13.14
N LEU A 14 -23.21 15.26 -13.41
CA LEU A 14 -23.16 13.91 -12.82
C LEU A 14 -21.95 13.12 -13.36
N LEU A 15 -21.67 13.21 -14.66
CA LEU A 15 -20.45 12.68 -15.28
C LEU A 15 -19.18 13.30 -14.70
N PHE A 16 -19.15 14.61 -14.53
CA PHE A 16 -18.00 15.30 -13.94
C PHE A 16 -17.77 14.88 -12.49
N ARG A 17 -18.83 14.78 -11.69
CA ARG A 17 -18.76 14.33 -10.30
C ARG A 17 -18.25 12.90 -10.18
N ASN A 18 -18.75 11.98 -11.01
CA ASN A 18 -18.30 10.59 -11.01
C ASN A 18 -16.83 10.47 -11.44
N LYS A 19 -16.42 11.19 -12.50
CA LYS A 19 -15.01 11.22 -12.93
C LYS A 19 -14.09 11.77 -11.84
N LEU A 20 -14.49 12.85 -11.17
CA LEU A 20 -13.73 13.44 -10.07
C LEU A 20 -13.57 12.44 -8.92
N HIS A 21 -14.66 11.77 -8.53
CA HIS A 21 -14.63 10.75 -7.48
C HIS A 21 -13.67 9.59 -7.81
N THR A 22 -13.70 9.10 -9.05
CA THR A 22 -12.77 8.06 -9.50
C THR A 22 -11.31 8.53 -9.47
N ILE A 23 -11.02 9.76 -9.90
CA ILE A 23 -9.66 10.33 -9.84
C ILE A 23 -9.18 10.45 -8.39
N VAL A 24 -10.02 10.97 -7.50
CA VAL A 24 -9.68 11.10 -6.08
C VAL A 24 -9.36 9.73 -5.46
N ASN A 25 -10.19 8.71 -5.73
CA ASN A 25 -9.94 7.36 -5.22
C ASN A 25 -8.65 6.75 -5.78
N THR A 26 -8.37 6.98 -7.07
CA THR A 26 -7.12 6.55 -7.72
C THR A 26 -5.90 7.18 -7.03
N LEU A 27 -5.95 8.50 -6.76
CA LEU A 27 -4.89 9.22 -6.06
C LEU A 27 -4.72 8.74 -4.61
N LEU A 28 -5.81 8.46 -3.91
CA LEU A 28 -5.77 7.93 -2.54
C LEU A 28 -5.13 6.53 -2.49
N ILE A 29 -5.49 5.63 -3.42
CA ILE A 29 -4.87 4.30 -3.51
C ILE A 29 -3.37 4.43 -3.82
N ALA A 30 -3.01 5.27 -4.78
CA ALA A 30 -1.60 5.51 -5.12
C ALA A 30 -0.82 6.08 -3.93
N GLY A 31 -1.37 7.09 -3.25
CA GLY A 31 -0.77 7.70 -2.06
C GLY A 31 -0.64 6.73 -0.88
N TYR A 32 -1.61 5.84 -0.71
CA TYR A 32 -1.57 4.77 0.29
C TYR A 32 -0.42 3.80 0.03
N PHE A 33 -0.32 3.22 -1.18
CA PHE A 33 0.76 2.30 -1.51
C PHE A 33 2.14 2.99 -1.50
N PHE A 34 2.21 4.24 -1.94
CA PHE A 34 3.41 5.05 -1.83
C PHE A 34 3.88 5.19 -0.37
N SER A 35 2.98 5.58 0.52
CA SER A 35 3.28 5.81 1.94
C SER A 35 3.67 4.52 2.65
N LEU A 36 2.88 3.44 2.45
CA LEU A 36 3.14 2.13 3.03
C LEU A 36 4.53 1.61 2.65
N THR A 37 4.85 1.66 1.36
CA THR A 37 6.13 1.18 0.83
C THR A 37 7.30 2.02 1.33
N LEU A 38 7.15 3.34 1.41
CA LEU A 38 8.20 4.22 1.94
C LEU A 38 8.48 3.90 3.41
N VAL A 39 7.44 3.78 4.24
CA VAL A 39 7.59 3.45 5.68
C VAL A 39 8.28 2.10 5.87
N ILE A 40 7.90 1.06 5.13
CA ILE A 40 8.54 -0.27 5.22
C ILE A 40 10.01 -0.20 4.81
N ARG A 41 10.33 0.54 3.75
CA ARG A 41 11.72 0.68 3.27
C ARG A 41 12.58 1.45 4.27
N CYS A 42 12.05 2.51 4.87
CA CYS A 42 12.71 3.22 5.96
C CYS A 42 12.95 2.29 7.15
N TRP A 43 11.94 1.51 7.56
CA TRP A 43 12.08 0.55 8.65
C TRP A 43 13.19 -0.49 8.39
N LEU A 44 13.23 -1.09 7.20
CA LEU A 44 14.29 -2.04 6.82
C LEU A 44 15.68 -1.39 6.80
N THR A 45 15.78 -0.17 6.31
CA THR A 45 17.05 0.58 6.27
C THR A 45 17.55 0.86 7.68
N LEU A 46 16.66 1.26 8.61
CA LEU A 46 17.02 1.46 10.01
C LEU A 46 17.43 0.16 10.71
N ASN A 47 16.78 -0.97 10.40
CA ASN A 47 17.21 -2.28 10.92
C ASN A 47 18.65 -2.60 10.53
N TYR A 48 19.01 -2.35 9.27
CA TYR A 48 20.36 -2.58 8.77
C TYR A 48 21.35 -1.63 9.41
N PHE A 49 20.99 -0.34 9.54
CA PHE A 49 21.85 0.65 10.16
C PHE A 49 22.12 0.35 11.64
N GLU A 50 21.09 -0.04 12.41
CA GLU A 50 21.27 -0.46 13.79
C GLU A 50 22.17 -1.69 13.92
N ALA A 51 22.08 -2.64 12.98
CA ALA A 51 22.94 -3.83 12.97
C ALA A 51 24.41 -3.47 12.71
N LEU A 52 24.68 -2.58 11.74
CA LEU A 52 26.02 -2.09 11.44
C LEU A 52 26.64 -1.32 12.62
N GLU A 53 25.86 -0.44 13.27
CA GLU A 53 26.35 0.31 14.44
C GLU A 53 26.66 -0.60 15.64
N LYS A 54 25.86 -1.65 15.86
CA LYS A 54 26.16 -2.66 16.90
C LYS A 54 27.45 -3.41 16.61
N GLU A 55 27.70 -3.77 15.35
CA GLU A 55 28.93 -4.44 14.93
C GLU A 55 30.15 -3.51 15.08
N ASN A 56 30.02 -2.25 14.67
CA ASN A 56 31.08 -1.25 14.82
C ASN A 56 31.43 -1.00 16.29
N LEU A 57 30.44 -0.95 17.19
CA LEU A 57 30.71 -0.82 18.63
C LEU A 57 31.43 -2.02 19.23
N LEU A 58 31.10 -3.23 18.78
CA LEU A 58 31.80 -4.44 19.23
C LEU A 58 33.27 -4.39 18.80
N ASN A 59 33.54 -3.92 17.59
CA ASN A 59 34.90 -3.79 17.04
C ASN A 59 35.71 -2.63 17.65
N GLN A 60 35.05 -1.55 18.11
CA GLN A 60 35.72 -0.38 18.70
C GLN A 60 36.03 -0.53 20.20
N ASN A 61 35.32 -1.40 20.93
CA ASN A 61 35.62 -1.66 22.34
C ASN A 61 37.02 -2.28 22.57
N ASP A 62 37.69 -2.77 21.53
CA ASP A 62 39.08 -3.23 21.57
C ASP A 62 40.13 -2.10 21.51
N LEU A 63 39.73 -0.85 21.26
CA LEU A 63 40.63 0.31 21.10
C LEU A 63 40.27 1.47 22.07
N ILE A 64 40.73 1.35 23.31
CA ILE A 64 41.07 2.31 24.41
C ILE A 64 40.35 3.69 24.59
N ASP A 65 39.67 4.31 23.61
CA ASP A 65 38.94 5.60 23.77
C ASP A 65 37.43 5.42 24.12
N SER A 66 37.15 4.50 25.06
CA SER A 66 35.84 3.85 25.20
C SER A 66 34.77 4.61 26.00
N PHE A 67 35.06 5.69 26.72
CA PHE A 67 34.09 6.26 27.68
C PHE A 67 33.15 7.34 27.10
N THR A 68 33.62 8.23 26.22
CA THR A 68 32.77 9.27 25.60
C THR A 68 32.12 8.82 24.30
N GLN A 69 32.81 8.01 23.48
CA GLN A 69 32.26 7.43 22.25
C GLN A 69 31.17 6.38 22.55
N SER A 70 31.31 5.59 23.62
CA SER A 70 30.31 4.58 23.96
C SER A 70 28.97 5.20 24.40
N ALA A 71 28.97 6.36 25.07
CA ALA A 71 27.74 7.04 25.47
C ALA A 71 26.97 7.60 24.26
N ALA A 72 27.67 8.23 23.33
CA ALA A 72 27.08 8.75 22.10
C ALA A 72 26.53 7.62 21.20
N ALA A 73 27.30 6.55 21.02
CA ALA A 73 26.89 5.40 20.22
C ALA A 73 25.75 4.60 20.87
N ARG A 74 25.73 4.46 22.21
CA ARG A 74 24.59 3.88 22.94
C ARG A 74 23.32 4.72 22.80
N ASN A 75 23.43 6.05 22.87
CA ASN A 75 22.30 6.95 22.65
C ASN A 75 21.78 6.88 21.20
N LEU A 76 22.69 6.77 20.22
CA LEU A 76 22.32 6.57 18.81
C LEU A 76 21.57 5.25 18.62
N ILE A 77 22.06 4.15 19.20
CA ILE A 77 21.38 2.85 19.13
C ILE A 77 19.99 2.93 19.76
N LEU A 78 19.85 3.54 20.95
CA LEU A 78 18.55 3.73 21.59
C LEU A 78 17.57 4.50 20.70
N LEU A 79 18.05 5.57 20.06
CA LEU A 79 17.24 6.37 19.13
C LEU A 79 16.85 5.56 17.89
N LEU A 80 17.78 4.79 17.31
CA LEU A 80 17.50 3.90 16.19
C LEU A 80 16.49 2.82 16.57
N THR A 81 16.65 2.17 17.72
CA THR A 81 15.72 1.14 18.21
C THR A 81 14.32 1.72 18.42
N SER A 82 14.21 2.92 19.01
CA SER A 82 12.92 3.61 19.20
C SER A 82 12.26 3.97 17.87
N LEU A 83 13.01 4.59 16.95
CA LEU A 83 12.50 5.02 15.65
C LEU A 83 12.05 3.82 14.79
N LYS A 84 12.87 2.78 14.74
CA LYS A 84 12.57 1.50 14.10
C LYS A 84 11.29 0.87 14.66
N SER A 85 11.13 0.84 15.99
CA SER A 85 9.94 0.26 16.62
C SER A 85 8.69 1.06 16.29
N GLY A 86 8.78 2.40 16.27
CA GLY A 86 7.70 3.28 15.84
C GLY A 86 7.31 3.07 14.37
N LEU A 87 8.29 3.05 13.45
CA LEU A 87 8.03 2.80 12.04
C LEU A 87 7.46 1.40 11.79
N PHE A 88 7.90 0.40 12.55
CA PHE A 88 7.31 -0.94 12.48
C PHE A 88 5.82 -0.92 12.82
N LEU A 89 5.45 -0.31 13.96
CA LEU A 89 4.06 -0.19 14.37
C LEU A 89 3.21 0.59 13.36
N ILE A 90 3.74 1.68 12.80
CA ILE A 90 3.06 2.45 11.75
C ILE A 90 2.89 1.61 10.48
N SER A 91 3.93 0.89 10.05
CA SER A 91 3.87 0.03 8.86
C SER A 91 2.84 -1.09 9.03
N LEU A 92 2.80 -1.71 10.21
CA LEU A 92 1.85 -2.75 10.55
C LEU A 92 0.42 -2.20 10.63
N GLY A 93 0.24 -1.02 11.23
CA GLY A 93 -1.05 -0.33 11.28
C GLY A 93 -1.59 0.03 9.89
N LEU A 94 -0.75 0.61 9.03
CA LEU A 94 -1.11 0.92 7.64
C LEU A 94 -1.46 -0.37 6.88
N PHE A 95 -0.62 -1.40 7.00
CA PHE A 95 -0.85 -2.68 6.36
C PHE A 95 -2.19 -3.31 6.74
N LEU A 96 -2.47 -3.41 8.06
CA LEU A 96 -3.75 -3.91 8.56
C LEU A 96 -4.92 -3.03 8.09
N ALA A 97 -4.77 -1.70 8.10
CA ALA A 97 -5.80 -0.79 7.60
C ALA A 97 -6.14 -1.05 6.13
N GLY A 98 -5.14 -1.33 5.28
CA GLY A 98 -5.38 -1.71 3.88
C GLY A 98 -6.14 -3.04 3.74
N LEU A 99 -5.83 -4.03 4.57
CA LEU A 99 -6.56 -5.31 4.57
C LEU A 99 -8.02 -5.12 5.00
N PHE A 100 -8.25 -4.36 6.08
CA PHE A 100 -9.59 -4.02 6.54
C PHE A 100 -10.36 -3.20 5.52
N TYR A 101 -9.71 -2.24 4.86
CA TYR A 101 -10.32 -1.44 3.81
C TYR A 101 -10.86 -2.32 2.69
N LEU A 102 -10.06 -3.27 2.17
CA LEU A 102 -10.54 -4.20 1.14
C LEU A 102 -11.75 -5.01 1.62
N PHE A 103 -11.72 -5.49 2.86
CA PHE A 103 -12.81 -6.27 3.43
C PHE A 103 -14.10 -5.45 3.53
N ILE A 104 -14.03 -4.22 4.04
CA ILE A 104 -15.16 -3.32 4.19
C ILE A 104 -15.69 -2.89 2.82
N HIS A 105 -14.80 -2.56 1.88
CA HIS A 105 -15.16 -2.12 0.55
C HIS A 105 -16.05 -3.14 -0.18
N PHE A 106 -15.62 -4.41 -0.22
CA PHE A 106 -16.39 -5.47 -0.89
C PHE A 106 -17.68 -5.85 -0.16
N GLN A 107 -17.71 -5.78 1.17
CA GLN A 107 -18.96 -5.98 1.92
C GLN A 107 -19.96 -4.85 1.66
N HIS A 108 -19.49 -3.61 1.58
CA HIS A 108 -20.33 -2.45 1.32
C HIS A 108 -20.94 -2.48 -0.08
N ILE A 109 -20.14 -2.82 -1.10
CA ILE A 109 -20.63 -3.01 -2.48
C ILE A 109 -21.77 -4.03 -2.52
N LEU A 110 -21.60 -5.19 -1.87
CA LEU A 110 -22.64 -6.22 -1.83
C LEU A 110 -23.93 -5.74 -1.16
N LEU A 111 -23.83 -4.86 -0.15
CA LEU A 111 -25.00 -4.31 0.54
C LEU A 111 -25.73 -3.25 -0.28
N ILE A 112 -25.00 -2.38 -0.99
CA ILE A 112 -25.60 -1.32 -1.82
C ILE A 112 -26.22 -1.91 -3.08
N ASP A 113 -25.50 -2.80 -3.78
CA ASP A 113 -25.94 -3.30 -5.09
C ASP A 113 -26.83 -4.54 -4.97
N LYS A 114 -27.30 -4.86 -3.76
CA LYS A 114 -28.03 -6.10 -3.48
C LYS A 114 -29.26 -6.30 -4.38
N GLU A 115 -30.06 -5.26 -4.58
CA GLU A 115 -31.26 -5.33 -5.42
C GLU A 115 -30.92 -5.51 -6.91
N GLU A 116 -29.87 -4.84 -7.38
CA GLU A 116 -29.35 -5.00 -8.74
C GLU A 116 -28.83 -6.42 -8.96
N LEU A 117 -28.07 -6.96 -8.01
CA LEU A 117 -27.50 -8.30 -8.05
C LEU A 117 -28.60 -9.37 -8.09
N ILE A 118 -29.64 -9.24 -7.26
CA ILE A 118 -30.81 -10.14 -7.29
C ILE A 118 -31.49 -10.08 -8.65
N THR A 119 -31.70 -8.88 -9.20
CA THR A 119 -32.34 -8.70 -10.51
C THR A 119 -31.52 -9.34 -11.62
N LYS A 120 -30.20 -9.13 -11.65
CA LYS A 120 -29.29 -9.75 -12.63
C LYS A 120 -29.26 -11.27 -12.49
N LYS A 121 -29.38 -11.80 -11.28
CA LYS A 121 -29.49 -13.24 -11.01
C LYS A 121 -30.79 -13.83 -11.53
N LEU A 122 -31.93 -13.15 -11.31
CA LEU A 122 -33.24 -13.53 -11.86
C LEU A 122 -33.25 -13.52 -13.40
N LEU A 123 -32.46 -12.64 -14.03
CA LEU A 123 -32.26 -12.59 -15.47
C LEU A 123 -31.32 -13.71 -16.01
N GLY A 124 -30.88 -14.63 -15.16
CA GLY A 124 -30.07 -15.80 -15.54
C GLY A 124 -28.56 -15.57 -15.52
N SER A 125 -28.08 -14.50 -14.90
CA SER A 125 -26.63 -14.29 -14.72
C SER A 125 -26.06 -15.29 -13.71
N SER A 126 -24.91 -15.89 -14.02
CA SER A 126 -24.20 -16.77 -13.09
C SER A 126 -23.52 -15.98 -11.96
N ASP A 127 -23.41 -16.59 -10.77
CA ASP A 127 -22.76 -15.96 -9.62
C ASP A 127 -21.31 -15.54 -9.91
N LEU A 128 -20.60 -16.35 -10.70
CA LEU A 128 -19.23 -16.07 -11.14
C LEU A 128 -19.17 -14.81 -12.00
N ARG A 129 -20.14 -14.62 -12.92
CA ARG A 129 -20.19 -13.43 -13.77
C ARG A 129 -20.45 -12.17 -12.96
N LEU A 130 -21.39 -12.25 -12.01
CA LEU A 130 -21.71 -11.13 -11.11
C LEU A 130 -20.53 -10.76 -10.22
N THR A 131 -19.87 -11.76 -9.62
CA THR A 131 -18.68 -11.52 -8.80
C THR A 131 -17.55 -10.93 -9.64
N SER A 132 -17.35 -11.44 -10.87
CA SER A 132 -16.32 -10.93 -11.77
C SER A 132 -16.55 -9.48 -12.18
N GLU A 133 -17.79 -9.06 -12.41
CA GLU A 133 -18.14 -7.68 -12.77
C GLU A 133 -17.79 -6.71 -11.62
N LEU A 134 -18.16 -7.05 -10.39
CA LEU A 134 -17.83 -6.25 -9.20
C LEU A 134 -16.31 -6.12 -8.99
N PHE A 135 -15.56 -7.21 -9.20
CA PHE A 135 -14.11 -7.19 -9.08
C PHE A 135 -13.43 -6.48 -10.25
N SER A 136 -13.91 -6.64 -11.49
CA SER A 136 -13.26 -6.04 -12.66
C SER A 136 -13.24 -4.53 -12.56
N ASP A 137 -14.35 -3.94 -12.11
CA ASP A 137 -14.47 -2.49 -11.97
C ASP A 137 -13.51 -1.95 -10.91
N PHE A 138 -13.42 -2.63 -9.76
CA PHE A 138 -12.45 -2.27 -8.73
C PHE A 138 -11.00 -2.44 -9.20
N LEU A 139 -10.67 -3.59 -9.78
CA LEU A 139 -9.30 -3.94 -10.17
C LEU A 139 -8.78 -3.04 -11.29
N LEU A 140 -9.65 -2.60 -12.20
CA LEU A 140 -9.30 -1.69 -13.31
C LEU A 140 -8.66 -0.39 -12.81
N PHE A 141 -9.11 0.13 -11.66
CA PHE A 141 -8.55 1.33 -11.05
C PHE A 141 -7.51 1.01 -9.97
N ALA A 142 -7.72 -0.03 -9.17
CA ALA A 142 -6.85 -0.34 -8.05
C ALA A 142 -5.46 -0.82 -8.49
N ILE A 143 -5.35 -1.67 -9.52
CA ILE A 143 -4.07 -2.22 -9.97
C ILE A 143 -3.15 -1.12 -10.52
N PRO A 144 -3.58 -0.29 -11.50
CA PRO A 144 -2.71 0.78 -12.01
C PRO A 144 -2.33 1.78 -10.92
N SER A 145 -3.26 2.13 -10.03
CA SER A 145 -2.99 3.05 -8.91
C SER A 145 -1.95 2.50 -7.95
N ALA A 146 -2.07 1.22 -7.57
CA ALA A 146 -1.09 0.54 -6.73
C ALA A 146 0.28 0.50 -7.40
N CYS A 147 0.33 0.15 -8.69
CA CYS A 147 1.57 0.18 -9.47
C CYS A 147 2.22 1.58 -9.49
N ILE A 148 1.44 2.64 -9.70
CA ILE A 148 1.94 4.02 -9.67
C ILE A 148 2.49 4.36 -8.27
N GLY A 149 1.80 3.99 -7.20
CA GLY A 149 2.27 4.18 -5.82
C GLY A 149 3.59 3.47 -5.53
N LEU A 150 3.71 2.20 -5.93
CA LEU A 150 4.93 1.42 -5.75
C LEU A 150 6.10 1.96 -6.60
N LEU A 151 5.85 2.26 -7.88
CA LEU A 151 6.87 2.76 -8.79
C LEU A 151 7.36 4.15 -8.38
N SER A 152 6.46 5.04 -7.94
CA SER A 152 6.86 6.36 -7.46
C SER A 152 7.73 6.28 -6.20
N ALA A 153 7.41 5.38 -5.26
CA ALA A 153 8.27 5.12 -4.11
C ALA A 153 9.65 4.55 -4.53
N GLN A 154 9.68 3.64 -5.50
CA GLN A 154 10.92 3.11 -6.06
C GLN A 154 11.77 4.20 -6.73
N LEU A 155 11.17 5.04 -7.55
CA LEU A 155 11.86 6.13 -8.25
C LEU A 155 12.41 7.17 -7.27
N LEU A 156 11.66 7.49 -6.21
CA LEU A 156 12.11 8.39 -5.16
C LEU A 156 13.33 7.80 -4.44
N TYR A 157 13.27 6.52 -4.05
CA TYR A 157 14.37 5.84 -3.39
C TYR A 157 15.61 5.74 -4.30
N MET A 158 15.42 5.40 -5.58
CA MET A 158 16.51 5.31 -6.55
C MET A 158 17.19 6.66 -6.76
N LYS A 159 16.41 7.75 -6.88
CA LYS A 159 16.96 9.11 -6.97
C LYS A 159 17.77 9.45 -5.72
N PHE A 160 17.22 9.20 -4.53
CA PHE A 160 17.93 9.40 -3.27
C PHE A 160 19.24 8.62 -3.21
N PHE A 161 19.20 7.33 -3.57
CA PHE A 161 20.39 6.47 -3.63
C PHE A 161 21.44 7.01 -4.59
N LEU A 162 21.07 7.48 -5.78
CA LEU A 162 22.03 8.02 -6.76
C LEU A 162 22.70 9.30 -6.25
N THR A 163 21.92 10.20 -5.65
CA THR A 163 22.39 11.48 -5.12
C THR A 163 23.09 11.40 -3.76
N ALA A 164 22.91 10.29 -3.04
CA ALA A 164 23.53 10.10 -1.74
C ALA A 164 25.07 10.09 -1.83
N THR A 165 25.70 10.69 -0.83
CA THR A 165 27.14 10.64 -0.60
C THR A 165 27.61 9.20 -0.34
N SER A 166 28.89 8.91 -0.57
CA SER A 166 29.46 7.56 -0.42
C SER A 166 29.18 6.94 0.96
N TRP A 167 29.39 7.70 2.03
CA TRP A 167 29.14 7.23 3.40
C TRP A 167 27.66 6.86 3.66
N ILE A 168 26.70 7.57 3.05
CA ILE A 168 25.28 7.24 3.18
C ILE A 168 24.94 6.00 2.34
N LYS A 169 25.56 5.83 1.18
CA LYS A 169 25.35 4.65 0.31
C LYS A 169 25.75 3.35 1.00
N GLU A 170 26.78 3.36 1.84
CA GLU A 170 27.20 2.20 2.64
C GLU A 170 26.13 1.76 3.64
N LEU A 171 25.25 2.67 4.05
CA LEU A 171 24.14 2.41 4.98
C LEU A 171 22.81 2.07 4.28
N LEU A 172 22.75 2.16 2.94
CA LEU A 172 21.54 1.98 2.15
C LEU A 172 21.54 0.63 1.43
N TYR A 173 20.39 -0.04 1.43
CA TYR A 173 20.21 -1.20 0.57
C TYR A 173 20.18 -0.81 -0.91
N THR A 174 20.71 -1.68 -1.78
CA THR A 174 20.56 -1.50 -3.22
C THR A 174 19.07 -1.48 -3.61
N PRO A 175 18.64 -0.57 -4.50
CA PRO A 175 17.23 -0.44 -4.89
C PRO A 175 16.58 -1.73 -5.39
N SER A 176 17.35 -2.66 -5.95
CA SER A 176 16.86 -3.97 -6.44
C SER A 176 16.46 -4.92 -5.31
N ARG A 177 17.06 -4.83 -4.12
CA ARG A 177 16.72 -5.68 -2.97
C ARG A 177 15.31 -5.39 -2.45
N PHE A 178 14.85 -4.13 -2.52
CA PHE A 178 13.51 -3.77 -2.08
C PHE A 178 12.40 -4.37 -2.93
N PHE A 179 12.63 -4.56 -4.23
CA PHE A 179 11.65 -5.20 -5.09
C PHE A 179 11.34 -6.62 -4.61
N LEU A 180 12.37 -7.41 -4.34
CA LEU A 180 12.23 -8.80 -3.90
C LEU A 180 11.76 -8.93 -2.45
N LEU A 181 12.22 -8.06 -1.55
CA LEU A 181 11.98 -8.19 -0.11
C LEU A 181 10.74 -7.44 0.38
N VAL A 182 10.27 -6.43 -0.36
CA VAL A 182 9.14 -5.57 0.05
C VAL A 182 8.02 -5.60 -0.97
N ASP A 183 8.31 -5.18 -2.21
CA ASP A 183 7.24 -4.94 -3.17
C ASP A 183 6.53 -6.25 -3.57
N LEU A 184 7.30 -7.31 -3.87
CA LEU A 184 6.75 -8.61 -4.26
C LEU A 184 5.95 -9.29 -3.14
N PRO A 185 6.45 -9.40 -1.88
CA PRO A 185 5.64 -9.93 -0.77
C PRO A 185 4.37 -9.12 -0.52
N LEU A 186 4.45 -7.79 -0.58
CA LEU A 186 3.32 -6.91 -0.35
C LEU A 186 2.23 -7.12 -1.40
N ILE A 187 2.60 -7.14 -2.68
CA ILE A 187 1.69 -7.49 -3.78
C ILE A 187 1.08 -8.88 -3.56
N GLY A 188 1.90 -9.87 -3.18
CA GLY A 188 1.46 -11.24 -2.93
C GLY A 188 0.38 -11.35 -1.87
N VAL A 189 0.53 -10.68 -0.72
CA VAL A 189 -0.47 -10.73 0.35
C VAL A 189 -1.77 -10.04 -0.06
N PHE A 190 -1.70 -8.85 -0.69
CA PHE A 190 -2.89 -8.15 -1.17
C PHE A 190 -3.64 -8.96 -2.24
N LEU A 191 -2.93 -9.63 -3.17
CA LEU A 191 -3.53 -10.53 -4.14
C LEU A 191 -4.21 -11.73 -3.48
N LEU A 192 -3.56 -12.36 -2.51
CA LEU A 192 -4.15 -13.50 -1.78
C LEU A 192 -5.45 -13.09 -1.08
N VAL A 193 -5.46 -11.91 -0.47
CA VAL A 193 -6.66 -11.35 0.18
C VAL A 193 -7.76 -11.09 -0.85
N LEU A 194 -7.44 -10.53 -2.02
CA LEU A 194 -8.40 -10.34 -3.10
C LEU A 194 -8.99 -11.66 -3.58
N ILE A 195 -8.16 -12.70 -3.76
CA ILE A 195 -8.62 -14.04 -4.14
C ILE A 195 -9.56 -14.61 -3.09
N PHE A 196 -9.22 -14.49 -1.80
CA PHE A 196 -10.08 -14.97 -0.72
C PHE A 196 -11.42 -14.22 -0.68
N GLN A 197 -11.40 -12.89 -0.88
CA GLN A 197 -12.63 -12.10 -0.98
C GLN A 197 -13.47 -12.50 -2.18
N PHE A 198 -12.85 -12.80 -3.32
CA PHE A 198 -13.55 -13.26 -4.51
C PHE A 198 -14.34 -14.54 -4.24
N PHE A 199 -13.67 -15.55 -3.66
CA PHE A 199 -14.34 -16.80 -3.30
C PHE A 199 -15.45 -16.59 -2.26
N ARG A 200 -15.20 -15.72 -1.28
CA ARG A 200 -16.19 -15.40 -0.23
C ARG A 200 -17.44 -14.72 -0.81
N LEU A 201 -17.26 -13.71 -1.66
CA LEU A 201 -18.37 -13.01 -2.32
C LEU A 201 -19.14 -13.95 -3.26
N ASN A 202 -18.44 -14.75 -4.05
CA ASN A 202 -19.08 -15.74 -4.93
C ASN A 202 -19.93 -16.74 -4.13
N SER A 203 -19.44 -17.21 -2.97
CA SER A 203 -20.22 -18.08 -2.09
C SER A 203 -21.44 -17.40 -1.47
N GLN A 204 -21.35 -16.11 -1.14
CA GLN A 204 -22.48 -15.33 -0.64
C GLN A 204 -23.55 -15.12 -1.74
N LEU A 205 -23.12 -14.82 -2.96
CA LEU A 205 -24.01 -14.68 -4.12
C LEU A 205 -24.69 -15.99 -4.49
N ALA A 206 -24.00 -17.13 -4.40
CA ALA A 206 -24.62 -18.43 -4.63
C ALA A 206 -25.78 -18.76 -3.67
N ARG A 207 -25.79 -18.16 -2.47
CA ARG A 207 -26.86 -18.34 -1.46
C ARG A 207 -28.01 -17.33 -1.56
N LEU A 208 -27.84 -16.25 -2.33
CA LEU A 208 -28.88 -15.25 -2.63
C LEU A 208 -29.89 -15.80 -3.65
#